data_AF-A0A1J4LNJ3-F1
#
_entry.id   AF-A0A1J4LNJ3-F1
#
_cell.length_a   1.000
_cell.length_b   1.000
_cell.length_c   1.000
_cell.angle_alpha   90.00
_cell.angle_beta   90.00
_cell.angle_gamma   90.00
#
_symmetry.space_group_name_H-M   'P 1'
#
loop_
_entity.id
_entity.type
_entity.pdbx_description
1 polymer ?
#
loop_
_entity_poly.entity_id
_entity_poly.type
_entity_poly.pdbx_seq_one_letter_code
_entity_poly.pdbx_strand_id
1 'polypeptide(L)' 'MNDSRGALDVETLLKIILVLVAVLLVIEILSALISGIIGLLQPLVMLAILVLIVLWLLDRL' A
#
# COMPACT_ATOMS: atom_id res chain seq x y z
N MET A 1 33.04 5.53 -27.74
CA MET A 1 32.47 5.78 -26.40
C MET A 1 31.17 6.52 -26.62
N ASN A 2 30.03 5.89 -26.31
CA ASN A 2 28.71 6.49 -26.54
C ASN A 2 28.35 7.30 -25.29
N ASP A 3 28.91 8.51 -25.16
CA ASP A 3 28.68 9.41 -24.02
C ASP A 3 27.29 10.07 -24.14
N SER A 4 26.23 9.27 -23.95
CA SER A 4 24.84 9.71 -23.95
C SER A 4 24.37 10.29 -22.60
N ARG A 5 25.30 10.50 -21.65
CA ARG A 5 25.00 11.07 -20.33
C ARG A 5 24.65 12.55 -20.54
N GLY A 6 23.40 12.92 -20.27
CA GLY A 6 22.89 14.27 -20.55
C GLY A 6 22.14 14.43 -21.88
N ALA A 7 21.78 13.33 -22.56
CA ALA A 7 20.95 13.40 -23.77
C ALA A 7 19.51 13.90 -23.51
N LEU A 8 19.07 13.91 -22.25
CA LEU A 8 17.77 14.44 -21.85
C LEU A 8 17.92 15.86 -21.35
N ASP A 9 17.09 16.74 -21.91
CA ASP A 9 17.00 18.12 -21.45
C ASP A 9 16.47 18.20 -20.01
N VAL A 10 16.94 19.20 -19.25
CA VAL A 10 16.62 19.37 -17.82
C VAL A 10 15.12 19.54 -17.61
N GLU A 11 14.43 20.25 -18.50
CA GLU A 11 12.98 20.42 -18.42
C GLU A 11 12.25 19.09 -18.58
N THR A 12 12.73 18.23 -19.48
CA THR A 12 12.17 16.90 -19.72
C THR A 12 12.37 16.00 -18.49
N LEU A 13 13.58 16.01 -17.90
CA LEU A 13 13.86 15.29 -16.67
C LEU A 13 12.96 15.77 -15.52
N LEU A 14 12.79 17.09 -15.37
CA LEU A 14 11.93 17.64 -14.32
C LEU A 14 10.47 17.18 -14.49
N LYS A 15 9.94 17.19 -15.72
CA LYS A 15 8.59 16.68 -16.00
C LYS A 15 8.45 15.20 -15.69
N ILE A 16 9.45 14.39 -16.06
CA ILE A 16 9.45 12.95 -15.73
C ILE A 16 9.42 12.75 -14.22
N ILE A 17 10.28 13.47 -13.47
CA ILE A 17 10.31 13.40 -12.01
C ILE A 17 8.97 13.84 -11.42
N LEU A 18 8.37 14.93 -11.93
CA LEU A 18 7.07 15.42 -11.46
C LEU A 18 5.98 14.36 -11.65
N VAL A 19 5.94 13.70 -12.82
CA VAL A 19 5.00 12.62 -13.09
C VAL A 19 5.25 11.42 -12.18
N LEU A 20 6.51 11.04 -11.98
CA LEU A 20 6.87 9.96 -11.06
C LEU A 20 6.42 10.27 -9.63
N VAL A 21 6.65 11.48 -9.15
CA VAL A 21 6.19 11.94 -7.83
C VAL A 21 4.66 11.91 -7.76
N ALA A 22 3.96 12.38 -8.79
CA ALA A 22 2.50 12.33 -8.83
C ALA A 22 1.97 10.89 -8.77
N VAL A 23 2.59 9.95 -9.50
CA VAL A 23 2.24 8.53 -9.43
C VAL A 23 2.49 7.97 -8.04
N LEU A 24 3.61 8.31 -7.40
CA LEU A 24 3.91 7.88 -6.03
C LEU A 24 2.88 8.39 -5.03
N LEU A 25 2.46 9.65 -5.15
CA LEU A 25 1.41 10.23 -4.30
C LEU A 25 0.08 9.50 -4.47
N VAL A 26 -0.29 9.13 -5.70
CA VAL A 26 -1.51 8.35 -5.95
C VAL A 26 -1.42 6.98 -5.27
N ILE A 27 -0.28 6.29 -5.40
CA ILE A 27 -0.07 5.00 -4.73
C ILE A 27 -0.18 5.16 -3.21
N GLU A 28 0.43 6.19 -2.64
CA GLU A 28 0.39 6.46 -1.20
C GLU A 28 -1.04 6.68 -0.69
N ILE A 29 -1.84 7.46 -1.41
CA ILE A 29 -3.26 7.69 -1.07
C ILE A 29 -4.05 6.37 -1.13
N LEU A 30 -3.83 5.56 -2.17
CA LEU A 30 -4.49 4.26 -2.30
C LEU A 30 -4.06 3.31 -1.18
N SER A 31 -2.78 3.27 -0.83
CA SER A 31 -2.27 2.47 0.29
C SER A 31 -2.88 2.91 1.61
N ALA A 32 -2.94 4.21 1.90
CA ALA A 32 -3.55 4.73 3.11
C ALA A 32 -5.04 4.35 3.21
N LEU A 33 -5.78 4.45 2.10
CA LEU A 33 -7.19 4.06 2.05
C LEU A 33 -7.39 2.57 2.33
N ILE A 34 -6.61 1.71 1.67
CA ILE A 34 -6.68 0.25 1.86
C ILE A 34 -6.29 -0.12 3.29
N SER A 35 -5.20 0.45 3.81
CA SER A 35 -4.74 0.22 5.17
C SER A 35 -5.75 0.67 6.22
N GLY A 36 -6.46 1.78 5.99
CA GLY A 36 -7.54 2.23 6.88
C GLY A 36 -8.67 1.22 6.99
N ILE A 37 -9.10 0.65 5.86
CA ILE A 37 -10.16 -0.38 5.82
C ILE A 37 -9.70 -1.67 6.49
N ILE A 38 -8.48 -2.14 6.17
CA ILE A 38 -7.92 -3.35 6.79
C ILE A 38 -7.73 -3.15 8.29
N GLY A 39 -7.26 -1.98 8.73
CA GLY A 39 -7.08 -1.66 10.15
C GLY A 39 -8.39 -1.71 10.93
N LEU A 40 -9.51 -1.34 10.32
CA LEU A 40 -10.83 -1.46 10.94
C LEU A 40 -11.32 -2.92 11.03
N LEU A 41 -11.00 -3.75 10.02
CA LEU A 41 -11.39 -5.16 9.98
C LEU A 41 -10.50 -6.05 10.86
N GLN A 42 -9.23 -5.70 11.05
CA GLN A 42 -8.27 -6.45 11.86
C GLN A 42 -8.79 -6.80 13.28
N PRO A 43 -9.36 -5.88 14.08
CA PRO A 43 -9.90 -6.24 15.39
C PRO A 43 -11.10 -7.17 15.30
N LEU A 44 -11.94 -7.05 14.26
CA LEU A 44 -13.08 -7.95 14.05
C LEU A 44 -12.63 -9.37 13.69
N VAL A 45 -11.60 -9.48 12.84
CA VAL A 45 -10.99 -10.77 12.50
C VAL A 45 -10.36 -11.41 13.74
N MET A 46 -9.66 -10.63 14.56
CA MET A 46 -9.08 -11.13 15.82
C MET A 46 -10.16 -11.60 16.79
N LEU A 47 -11.27 -10.86 16.92
CA LEU A 47 -12.42 -11.26 17.71
C LEU A 47 -13.02 -12.57 17.17
N ALA A 48 -13.21 -12.68 15.86
CA ALA A 48 -13.74 -13.89 15.23
C ALA A 48 -12.83 -15.09 15.50
N ILE A 49 -11.51 -14.93 15.40
CA ILE A 49 -10.53 -15.97 15.75
C ILE A 49 -10.66 -16.34 17.24
N LEU A 50 -10.75 -15.37 18.14
CA LEU A 50 -10.92 -15.63 19.57
C LEU A 50 -12.21 -16.40 19.85
N VAL A 51 -13.32 -16.03 19.20
CA VAL A 51 -14.59 -16.76 19.29
C VAL A 51 -14.43 -18.19 18.78
N LEU A 52 -13.77 -18.41 17.64
CA LEU A 52 -13.51 -19.75 17.11
C LEU A 52 -12.69 -20.59 18.09
N ILE A 53 -11.66 -20.01 18.71
CA ILE A 53 -10.85 -20.67 19.75
C ILE A 53 -11.73 -21.06 20.95
N VAL A 54 -12.60 -20.16 21.42
CA VAL A 54 -13.50 -20.44 22.55
C VAL A 54 -14.51 -21.54 22.20
N LEU A 55 -15.11 -21.50 21.01
CA LEU A 55 -16.05 -22.53 20.56
C LEU A 55 -15.38 -23.90 20.43
N TRP A 56 -14.15 -23.92 19.90
CA TRP A 56 -13.33 -25.13 19.85
C TRP A 56 -13.00 -25.67 21.25
N LEU A 57 -12.63 -24.80 22.19
CA LEU A 57 -12.34 -25.20 23.57
C LEU A 57 -13.56 -25.78 24.30
N LEU A 58 -14.76 -25.32 23.94
CA LEU A 58 -16.03 -25.82 24.47
C LEU A 58 -16.53 -27.08 23.74
N ASP A 59 -15.76 -27.63 22.80
CA ASP A 59 -16.13 -28.79 21.96
C ASP A 59 -17.45 -28.55 21.19
N ARG A 60 -17.72 -27.29 20.83
CA ARG A 60 -18.91 -26.87 20.07
C ARG A 60 -18.64 -26.63 18.59
N LEU A 61 -17.40 -26.83 18.14
CA LEU A 61 -16.95 -26.68 16.76
C LEU A 61 -16.38 -28.01 16.28
#